data_AF-V4K979-F1
#
_entry.id   AF-V4K979-F1
#
_cell.length_a   1.000
_cell.length_b   1.000
_cell.length_c   1.000
_cell.angle_alpha   90.00
_cell.angle_beta   90.00
_cell.angle_gamma   90.00
#
_symmetry.space_group_name_H-M   'P 1'
#
loop_
_entity.id
_entity.type
_entity.pdbx_description
1 polymer ?
#
loop_
_entity_poly.entity_id
_entity_poly.type
_entity_poly.pdbx_seq_one_letter_code
_entity_poly.pdbx_strand_id
1 'polypeptide(L)'
;MRYFFFELLACPVCKSPDLVLVELKVEESKANVDPSKVRCRERCYFLRKPASEVPLDVCKGCVNKDVIEGVLVCRSCGRWYPIIDGIPRMLDDKFRKVKEDVQWMLSRIDRVPPEVRALMKYPELPKA
;
A
#
# COMPACT_ATOMS: atom_id res chain seq x y z
N MET A 1 -6.47 2.64 -5.99
CA MET A 1 -6.89 2.69 -4.57
C MET A 1 -6.45 4.00 -3.94
N ARG A 2 -7.38 4.69 -3.30
CA ARG A 2 -7.12 5.98 -2.65
C ARG A 2 -6.44 5.83 -1.31
N TYR A 3 -5.64 6.83 -0.95
CA TYR A 3 -4.77 6.81 0.22
C TYR A 3 -5.49 6.55 1.55
N PHE A 4 -6.66 7.15 1.75
CA PHE A 4 -7.41 7.03 3.01
C PHE A 4 -7.96 5.62 3.28
N PHE A 5 -8.00 4.74 2.28
CA PHE A 5 -8.39 3.35 2.52
C PHE A 5 -7.26 2.51 3.14
N PHE A 6 -5.99 2.88 2.93
CA PHE A 6 -4.87 2.07 3.45
C PHE A 6 -4.77 2.11 4.98
N GLU A 7 -5.27 3.17 5.62
CA GLU A 7 -5.38 3.25 7.09
C GLU A 7 -6.35 2.21 7.67
N LEU A 8 -7.33 1.78 6.89
CA LEU A 8 -8.30 0.78 7.32
C LEU A 8 -7.79 -0.66 7.15
N LEU A 9 -6.64 -0.85 6.50
CA LEU A 9 -6.11 -2.16 6.22
C LEU A 9 -5.25 -2.68 7.37
N ALA A 10 -5.34 -3.98 7.59
CA ALA A 10 -4.44 -4.73 8.44
C ALA A 10 -3.98 -6.00 7.72
N CYS A 11 -2.83 -6.54 8.11
CA CYS A 11 -2.33 -7.79 7.55
C CYS A 11 -3.35 -8.92 7.77
N PRO A 12 -3.79 -9.62 6.70
CA PRO A 12 -4.79 -10.69 6.82
C PRO A 12 -4.31 -11.86 7.69
N VAL A 13 -2.99 -12.05 7.82
CA VAL A 13 -2.40 -13.17 8.55
C VAL A 13 -2.17 -12.82 10.02
N CYS A 14 -1.36 -11.80 10.32
CA CYS A 14 -0.99 -11.46 11.69
C CYS A 14 -1.85 -10.36 12.34
N LYS A 15 -2.82 -9.80 11.61
CA LYS A 15 -3.74 -8.73 12.05
C LYS A 15 -3.08 -7.39 12.43
N SER A 16 -1.76 -7.26 12.24
CA SER A 16 -1.04 -6.01 12.47
C SER A 16 -1.49 -4.92 11.47
N PRO A 17 -1.77 -3.69 11.94
CA PRO A 17 -2.05 -2.54 11.08
C PRO A 17 -0.77 -1.90 10.49
N ASP A 18 0.43 -2.35 10.91
CA ASP A 18 1.70 -1.73 10.48
C ASP A 18 2.11 -2.19 9.07
N LEU A 19 1.43 -1.62 8.08
CA LEU A 19 1.63 -1.84 6.65
C LEU A 19 2.39 -0.65 6.03
N VAL A 20 3.54 -0.94 5.43
CA VAL A 20 4.29 0.01 4.62
C VAL A 20 3.75 -0.05 3.19
N LEU A 21 3.19 1.06 2.72
CA LEU A 21 2.86 1.23 1.31
C LEU A 21 4.10 1.68 0.53
N VAL A 22 4.32 1.10 -0.64
CA VAL A 22 5.23 1.62 -1.67
C VAL A 22 4.43 1.77 -2.94
N GLU A 23 4.28 3.00 -3.38
CA GLU A 23 3.57 3.38 -4.58
C GLU A 23 4.50 3.23 -5.78
N LEU A 24 4.10 2.43 -6.76
CA LEU A 24 4.84 2.26 -8.01
C LEU A 24 4.18 3.10 -9.11
N LYS A 25 2.85 3.07 -9.22
CA LYS A 25 2.12 3.87 -10.20
C LYS A 25 0.95 4.57 -9.51
N VAL A 26 0.88 5.88 -9.65
CA VAL A 26 -0.22 6.71 -9.13
C VAL A 26 -0.85 7.43 -10.30
N GLU A 27 -2.18 7.39 -10.37
CA GLU A 27 -2.97 8.13 -11.35
C GLU A 27 -3.88 9.12 -10.64
N GLU A 28 -4.27 10.18 -11.36
CA GLU A 28 -5.26 11.14 -10.86
C GLU A 28 -6.64 10.80 -11.41
N SER A 29 -7.58 10.53 -10.50
CA SER A 29 -8.98 10.28 -10.79
C SER A 29 -9.84 11.21 -9.93
N LYS A 30 -10.76 11.97 -10.54
CA LYS A 30 -11.61 12.89 -9.76
C LYS A 30 -12.46 12.11 -8.77
N ALA A 31 -12.30 12.44 -7.50
CA ALA A 31 -13.08 11.89 -6.42
C ALA A 31 -14.28 12.80 -6.11
N ASN A 32 -15.49 12.28 -6.28
CA ASN A 32 -16.71 12.94 -5.83
C ASN A 32 -16.89 12.77 -4.30
N VAL A 33 -15.90 13.19 -3.52
CA VAL A 33 -15.89 13.08 -2.06
C VAL A 33 -15.48 14.41 -1.42
N ASP A 34 -16.04 14.69 -0.26
CA ASP A 34 -15.69 15.86 0.55
C ASP A 34 -14.47 15.52 1.44
N PRO A 35 -13.30 16.14 1.23
CA PRO A 35 -12.09 15.86 2.00
C PRO A 35 -12.20 16.22 3.49
N SER A 36 -13.17 17.06 3.88
CA SER A 36 -13.43 17.36 5.29
C SER A 36 -14.09 16.17 6.02
N LYS A 37 -14.82 15.33 5.27
CA LYS A 37 -15.54 14.16 5.79
C LYS A 37 -14.79 12.86 5.53
N VAL A 38 -14.07 12.76 4.42
CA VAL A 38 -13.37 11.55 3.97
C VAL A 38 -11.87 11.81 3.92
N ARG A 39 -11.17 11.45 5.00
CA ARG A 39 -9.71 11.55 5.13
C ARG A 39 -9.17 10.50 6.11
N CYS A 40 -7.84 10.36 6.15
CA CYS A 40 -7.18 9.55 7.17
C CYS A 40 -7.45 10.15 8.58
N ARG A 41 -7.63 9.29 9.58
CA ARG A 41 -8.00 9.64 10.96
C ARG A 41 -6.78 9.78 11.87
N GLU A 42 -5.87 8.83 11.81
CA GLU A 42 -4.69 8.72 12.68
C GLU A 42 -3.41 9.02 11.93
N ARG A 43 -3.22 8.43 10.74
CA ARG A 43 -1.98 8.51 9.97
C ARG A 43 -2.24 8.80 8.51
N CYS A 44 -1.61 9.84 7.99
CA CYS A 44 -1.68 10.15 6.57
C CYS A 44 -0.78 9.21 5.76
N TYR A 45 -1.40 8.38 4.91
CA TYR A 45 -0.65 7.48 4.02
C TYR A 45 0.02 8.19 2.84
N PHE A 46 -0.40 9.42 2.51
CA PHE A 46 0.22 10.20 1.43
C PHE A 46 1.53 10.88 1.88
N LEU A 47 1.55 11.49 3.08
CA LEU A 47 2.74 12.18 3.62
C LEU A 47 3.49 11.40 4.71
N ARG A 48 3.00 10.23 5.11
CA ARG A 48 3.59 9.32 6.11
C ARG A 48 3.77 9.89 7.52
N LYS A 49 2.98 10.91 7.89
CA LYS A 49 2.98 11.58 9.20
C LYS A 49 1.62 11.52 9.90
N PRO A 50 1.50 11.92 11.19
CA PRO A 50 0.21 11.97 11.88
C PRO A 50 -0.82 12.78 11.10
N ALA A 51 -2.06 12.28 11.02
CA ALA A 51 -3.13 12.92 10.24
C ALA A 51 -3.55 14.30 10.80
N SER A 52 -3.33 14.52 12.10
CA SER A 52 -3.53 15.82 12.77
C SER A 52 -2.62 16.93 12.23
N GLU A 53 -1.44 16.58 11.69
CA GLU A 53 -0.43 17.52 11.19
C GLU A 53 -0.57 17.80 9.68
N VAL A 54 -1.62 17.29 9.04
CA VAL A 54 -1.82 17.38 7.59
C VAL A 54 -2.91 18.41 7.30
N PRO A 55 -2.57 19.51 6.59
CA PRO A 55 -3.56 20.51 6.19
C PRO A 55 -4.64 19.93 5.26
N LEU A 56 -5.85 20.47 5.36
CA LEU A 56 -6.98 20.04 4.54
C LEU A 56 -6.73 20.23 3.03
N ASP A 57 -5.93 21.22 2.63
CA ASP A 57 -5.59 21.45 1.23
C ASP A 57 -4.75 20.31 0.62
N VAL A 58 -3.91 19.67 1.42
CA VAL A 58 -3.22 18.44 1.01
C VAL A 58 -4.23 17.32 0.77
N CYS A 59 -5.23 17.20 1.65
CA CYS A 59 -6.30 16.20 1.48
C CYS A 59 -7.11 16.45 0.20
N LYS A 60 -7.41 17.71 -0.15
CA LYS A 60 -8.11 18.05 -1.41
C LYS A 60 -7.39 17.53 -2.65
N GLY A 61 -6.06 17.59 -2.68
CA GLY A 61 -5.27 16.98 -3.75
C GLY A 61 -5.22 15.45 -3.63
N CYS A 62 -4.94 14.94 -2.44
CA CYS A 62 -4.73 13.53 -2.16
C CYS A 62 -5.96 12.64 -2.47
N VAL A 63 -7.19 13.12 -2.21
CA VAL A 63 -8.39 12.30 -2.47
C VAL A 63 -8.57 11.96 -3.94
N ASN A 64 -7.97 12.75 -4.84
CA ASN A 64 -8.00 12.53 -6.28
C ASN A 64 -6.87 11.63 -6.78
N LYS A 65 -6.06 11.06 -5.88
CA LYS A 65 -4.94 10.19 -6.26
C LYS A 65 -5.26 8.73 -5.96
N ASP A 66 -5.08 7.91 -6.97
CA ASP A 66 -5.24 6.47 -6.89
C ASP A 66 -3.90 5.77 -7.10
N VAL A 67 -3.49 4.98 -6.12
CA VAL A 67 -2.40 4.02 -6.28
C VAL A 67 -2.91 2.88 -7.16
N ILE A 68 -2.41 2.80 -8.39
CA ILE A 68 -2.77 1.78 -9.39
C ILE A 68 -1.84 0.58 -9.27
N GLU A 69 -0.54 0.84 -9.11
CA GLU A 69 0.45 -0.20 -8.83
C GLU A 69 1.20 0.15 -7.56
N GLY A 70 1.52 -0.86 -6.76
CA GLY A 70 2.23 -0.69 -5.51
C GLY A 70 2.45 -2.00 -4.77
N VAL A 71 3.05 -1.92 -3.59
CA VAL A 71 3.17 -3.05 -2.68
C VAL A 71 2.93 -2.61 -1.25
N LEU A 72 2.17 -3.41 -0.51
CA LEU A 72 2.01 -3.28 0.94
C LEU A 72 2.92 -4.29 1.62
N VAL A 73 3.76 -3.87 2.56
CA VAL A 73 4.65 -4.77 3.32
C VAL A 73 4.34 -4.65 4.81
N CYS A 74 3.95 -5.76 5.43
CA CYS A 74 3.72 -5.82 6.87
C CYS A 74 5.05 -5.86 7.62
N ARG A 75 5.31 -4.86 8.47
CA ARG A 75 6.53 -4.82 9.30
C ARG A 75 6.57 -5.92 10.35
N SER A 76 5.42 -6.35 10.85
CA SER A 76 5.34 -7.34 11.93
C SER A 76 5.69 -8.76 11.48
N CYS A 77 5.25 -9.18 10.28
CA CYS A 77 5.49 -10.56 9.80
C CYS A 77 6.28 -10.64 8.49
N GLY A 78 6.58 -9.51 7.85
CA GLY A 78 7.31 -9.43 6.57
C GLY A 78 6.51 -9.89 5.35
N ARG A 79 5.20 -10.09 5.47
CA ARG A 79 4.36 -10.41 4.32
C ARG A 79 4.17 -9.20 3.43
N TRP A 80 4.31 -9.40 2.13
CA TRP A 80 4.05 -8.35 1.15
C TRP A 80 2.88 -8.73 0.23
N TYR A 81 2.11 -7.72 -0.17
CA TYR A 81 0.90 -7.86 -0.98
C TYR A 81 0.97 -6.87 -2.15
N PRO A 82 0.94 -7.36 -3.41
CA PRO A 82 0.96 -6.47 -4.55
C PRO A 82 -0.38 -5.73 -4.68
N ILE A 83 -0.32 -4.49 -5.14
CA ILE A 83 -1.45 -3.69 -5.60
C ILE A 83 -1.38 -3.70 -7.12
N ILE A 84 -2.42 -4.26 -7.75
CA ILE A 84 -2.52 -4.41 -9.21
C ILE A 84 -3.85 -3.81 -9.64
N ASP A 85 -3.83 -2.92 -10.62
CA ASP A 85 -5.01 -2.19 -11.11
C ASP A 85 -5.81 -1.50 -9.99
N GLY A 86 -5.09 -1.01 -8.98
CA GLY A 86 -5.65 -0.36 -7.81
C GLY A 86 -6.34 -1.30 -6.82
N ILE A 87 -6.11 -2.61 -6.91
CA ILE A 87 -6.67 -3.62 -5.99
C ILE A 87 -5.52 -4.25 -5.19
N PRO A 88 -5.44 -4.04 -3.87
CA PRO A 88 -4.50 -4.78 -3.02
C PRO A 88 -4.91 -6.25 -2.93
N ARG A 89 -4.02 -7.14 -3.35
CA ARG A 89 -4.25 -8.60 -3.27
C ARG A 89 -3.89 -9.14 -1.88
N MET A 90 -4.64 -8.73 -0.86
CA MET A 90 -4.44 -9.11 0.54
C MET A 90 -5.13 -10.43 0.91
N LEU A 91 -4.85 -11.48 0.15
CA LEU A 91 -5.36 -12.82 0.44
C LEU A 91 -4.50 -13.53 1.50
N ASP A 92 -5.12 -14.44 2.25
CA ASP A 92 -4.42 -15.40 3.09
C ASP A 92 -3.50 -16.28 2.21
N ASP A 93 -2.37 -16.71 2.75
CA ASP A 93 -1.30 -17.40 2.03
C ASP A 93 -1.82 -18.62 1.24
N LYS A 94 -2.79 -19.36 1.80
CA LYS A 94 -3.39 -20.54 1.13
C LYS A 94 -4.20 -20.21 -0.12
N PHE A 95 -4.62 -18.96 -0.28
CA PHE A 95 -5.39 -18.48 -1.43
C PHE A 95 -4.56 -17.62 -2.38
N ARG A 96 -3.29 -17.39 -2.08
CA ARG A 96 -2.41 -16.59 -2.93
C ARG A 96 -1.96 -17.37 -4.15
N LYS A 97 -1.95 -16.68 -5.28
CA LYS A 97 -1.28 -17.15 -6.48
C LYS A 97 0.19 -16.75 -6.43
N VAL A 98 0.95 -17.42 -5.54
CA VAL A 98 2.34 -17.04 -5.20
C VAL A 98 3.23 -16.87 -6.43
N LYS A 99 3.13 -17.75 -7.42
CA LYS A 99 3.92 -17.65 -8.66
C LYS A 99 3.64 -16.35 -9.42
N GLU A 100 2.37 -16.00 -9.59
CA GLU A 100 1.96 -14.76 -10.28
C GLU A 100 2.41 -13.52 -9.48
N ASP A 101 2.21 -13.54 -8.15
CA ASP A 101 2.62 -12.44 -7.28
C ASP A 101 4.14 -12.19 -7.38
N VAL A 102 4.95 -13.24 -7.28
CA VAL A 102 6.42 -13.17 -7.33
C VAL A 102 6.90 -12.71 -8.71
N GLN A 103 6.35 -13.26 -9.80
CA GLN A 103 6.67 -12.82 -11.16
C GLN A 103 6.34 -11.35 -11.37
N TRP A 104 5.18 -10.91 -10.86
CA TRP A 104 4.79 -9.51 -10.92
C TRP A 104 5.79 -8.64 -10.17
N MET A 105 6.18 -9.03 -8.96
CA MET A 105 7.10 -8.25 -8.12
C MET A 105 8.51 -8.19 -8.69
N LEU A 106 9.02 -9.28 -9.27
CA LEU A 106 10.37 -9.32 -9.85
C LEU A 106 10.56 -8.28 -10.95
N SER A 107 9.54 -7.99 -11.76
CA SER A 107 9.67 -6.99 -12.83
C SER A 107 9.52 -5.53 -12.35
N ARG A 108 9.36 -5.29 -11.04
CA ARG A 108 9.28 -3.94 -10.43
C ARG A 108 10.15 -3.78 -9.19
N ILE A 109 10.96 -4.79 -8.85
CA ILE A 109 11.72 -4.85 -7.58
C ILE A 109 12.81 -3.77 -7.50
N ASP A 110 13.27 -3.28 -8.63
CA ASP A 110 14.20 -2.17 -8.79
C ASP A 110 13.61 -0.82 -8.31
N ARG A 111 12.29 -0.68 -8.38
CA ARG A 111 11.56 0.52 -7.97
C ARG A 111 11.17 0.52 -6.49
N VAL A 112 11.39 -0.60 -5.79
CA VAL A 112 11.14 -0.71 -4.36
C VAL A 112 12.40 -0.34 -3.57
N PRO A 113 12.32 0.61 -2.61
CA PRO A 113 13.48 1.02 -1.83
C PRO A 113 14.14 -0.16 -1.08
N PRO A 114 15.49 -0.22 -0.99
CA PRO A 114 16.23 -1.31 -0.34
C PRO A 114 15.76 -1.63 1.08
N GLU A 115 15.45 -0.60 1.87
CA GLU A 115 14.97 -0.72 3.24
C GLU A 115 13.60 -1.39 3.35
N VAL A 116 12.73 -1.22 2.34
CA VAL A 116 11.44 -1.91 2.28
C VAL A 116 11.62 -3.33 1.77
N ARG A 117 12.51 -3.55 0.79
CA ARG A 117 12.84 -4.90 0.30
C ARG A 117 13.37 -5.81 1.40
N ALA A 118 14.18 -5.27 2.31
CA ALA A 118 14.69 -6.01 3.48
C ALA A 118 13.58 -6.53 4.41
N LEU A 119 12.39 -5.91 4.39
CA LEU A 119 11.22 -6.35 5.17
C LEU A 119 10.43 -7.47 4.47
N MET A 120 10.60 -7.65 3.16
CA MET A 120 9.83 -8.61 2.36
C MET A 120 10.36 -10.04 2.59
N LYS A 121 9.65 -10.78 3.44
CA LYS A 121 9.98 -12.16 3.82
C LYS A 121 9.10 -13.19 3.14
N TYR A 122 7.83 -12.88 2.90
CA TYR A 122 6.89 -13.82 2.29
C TYR A 122 5.88 -13.14 1.34
N PRO A 123 5.64 -13.69 0.14
CA PRO A 123 6.32 -14.82 -0.46
C PRO A 123 7.81 -14.56 -0.69
N GLU A 124 8.61 -15.63 -0.72
CA GLU A 124 10.04 -15.48 -0.99
C GLU A 124 10.26 -14.99 -2.42
N LEU A 125 11.14 -13.99 -2.55
CA LEU A 125 11.63 -13.54 -3.84
C LEU A 125 12.92 -14.32 -4.16
N PRO A 126 13.09 -14.83 -5.39
CA PRO A 126 14.35 -15.44 -5.81
C PRO A 126 15.53 -14.52 -5.50
N LYS A 127 16.57 -15.08 -4.87
CA LYS A 127 17.83 -14.36 -4.68
C LYS A 127 18.46 -14.18 -6.07
N ALA A 128 18.80 -12.94 -6.41
CA ALA A 128 19.54 -12.61 -7.62
C ALA A 128 20.94 -13.25 -7.58
#